data_AF-A0A7G2C4M6-F1
#
_entry.id   AF-A0A7G2C4M6-F1
#
_cell.length_a   1.000
_cell.length_b   1.000
_cell.length_c   1.000
_cell.angle_alpha   90.00
_cell.angle_beta   90.00
_cell.angle_gamma   90.00
#
_symmetry.space_group_name_H-M   'P 1'
#
loop_
_entity.id
_entity.type
_entity.pdbx_description
1 polymer ?
#
loop_
_entity_poly.entity_id
_entity_poly.type
_entity_poly.pdbx_seq_one_letter_code
_entity_poly.pdbx_strand_id
1 'polypeptide(L)'
;MADTDPVAQWIAPQTEADTLQENRELQAENRGLTHEKMAWVEERFTLKNKYDTITEKCAKMAEKQRALESENRGWREKYDRLNKEHENYKAKTAVINTRQNQELEEARTLLAALREALAEKDNLIREMRVTKEVDDLRACLLKECYDRTTEQLDLIKVFNYCKKNRISVNVLKGVLTSDHRATLTLPKKLDSLVGEDSVKEFFDAIVAALPNLQSITGYFKSVRDCYTQYKQGNVPRKVLEAYCAGYGRPTYELSCKLVRSLGSSKLSVSEYLSTVLPLLPQVTEVTLYETNITTLDWCAALPT
;
A
#
# COMPACT_ATOMS: atom_id res chain seq x y z
N MET A 1 5.43 75.83 162.41
CA MET A 1 6.77 75.72 163.03
C MET A 1 7.55 74.70 162.22
N ALA A 2 8.75 75.11 161.77
CA ALA A 2 9.92 74.35 161.31
C ALA A 2 9.70 73.14 160.38
N ASP A 3 10.10 73.21 159.11
CA ASP A 3 11.48 73.09 158.59
C ASP A 3 12.04 71.67 158.75
N THR A 4 12.14 70.91 157.65
CA THR A 4 13.40 70.40 157.07
C THR A 4 13.13 69.33 156.00
N ASP A 5 13.73 69.57 154.84
CA ASP A 5 13.93 68.64 153.73
C ASP A 5 14.68 67.38 154.19
N PRO A 6 14.52 66.25 153.49
CA PRO A 6 15.69 65.82 152.73
C PRO A 6 15.37 65.24 151.34
N VAL A 7 16.02 65.82 150.34
CA VAL A 7 16.93 65.14 149.40
C VAL A 7 16.62 63.65 149.18
N ALA A 8 15.89 63.36 148.10
CA ALA A 8 15.84 62.03 147.48
C ALA A 8 16.22 62.15 145.98
N GLN A 9 17.51 61.94 145.74
CA GLN A 9 18.11 61.25 144.59
C GLN A 9 17.35 61.27 143.25
N TRP A 10 17.86 62.08 142.33
CA TRP A 10 17.72 61.88 140.88
C TRP A 10 18.34 60.53 140.45
N ILE A 11 17.54 59.46 140.46
CA ILE A 11 17.84 58.20 139.75
C ILE A 11 16.79 58.08 138.64
N ALA A 12 16.97 58.85 137.58
CA ALA A 12 16.17 58.76 136.35
C ALA A 12 16.89 59.17 135.03
N PRO A 13 18.20 59.53 134.96
CA PRO A 13 18.81 59.80 133.65
C PRO A 13 18.97 58.56 132.75
N GLN A 14 19.09 57.36 133.32
CA GLN A 14 19.43 56.13 132.59
C GLN A 14 18.24 55.57 131.77
N THR A 15 17.04 55.56 132.35
CA THR A 15 15.83 55.00 131.73
C THR A 15 15.30 55.86 130.56
N GLU A 16 15.47 57.19 130.62
CA GLU A 16 15.19 58.09 129.49
C GLU A 16 16.23 57.98 128.38
N ALA A 17 17.50 57.72 128.72
CA ALA A 17 18.55 57.51 127.73
C ALA A 17 18.39 56.18 126.98
N ASP A 18 18.03 55.10 127.68
CA ASP A 18 17.79 53.77 127.08
C ASP A 18 16.56 53.77 126.16
N THR A 19 15.48 54.45 126.56
CA THR A 19 14.27 54.60 125.72
C THR A 19 14.51 55.51 124.52
N LEU A 20 15.34 56.55 124.63
CA LEU A 20 15.78 57.37 123.49
C LEU A 20 16.65 56.59 122.51
N GLN A 21 17.50 55.69 123.02
CA GLN A 21 18.36 54.84 122.19
C GLN A 21 17.53 53.79 121.43
N GLU A 22 16.60 53.11 122.10
CA GLU A 22 15.67 52.16 121.48
C GLU A 22 14.80 52.84 120.40
N ASN A 23 14.34 54.07 120.65
CA ASN A 23 13.55 54.83 119.67
C ASN A 23 14.39 55.24 118.45
N ARG A 24 15.69 55.50 118.62
CA ARG A 24 16.62 55.75 117.49
C ARG A 24 16.85 54.48 116.67
N GLU A 25 16.95 53.33 117.31
CA GLU A 25 17.11 52.02 116.65
C GLU A 25 15.85 51.65 115.87
N LEU A 26 14.67 51.80 116.47
CA LEU A 26 13.38 51.60 115.80
C LEU A 26 13.16 52.58 114.64
N GLN A 27 13.65 53.82 114.74
CA GLN A 27 13.65 54.76 113.61
C GLN A 27 14.62 54.36 112.51
N ALA A 28 15.79 53.78 112.85
CA ALA A 28 16.74 53.27 111.87
C ALA A 28 16.17 52.04 111.15
N GLU A 29 15.55 51.12 111.88
CA GLU A 29 14.87 49.96 111.32
C GLU A 29 13.68 50.35 110.44
N ASN A 30 12.83 51.29 110.89
CA ASN A 30 11.75 51.83 110.06
C ASN A 30 12.28 52.46 108.77
N ARG A 31 13.39 53.20 108.83
CA ARG A 31 14.03 53.76 107.62
C ARG A 31 14.54 52.65 106.70
N GLY A 32 15.14 51.59 107.24
CA GLY A 32 15.59 50.42 106.49
C GLY A 32 14.45 49.69 105.78
N LEU A 33 13.39 49.34 106.52
CA LEU A 33 12.18 48.70 105.99
C LEU A 33 11.47 49.58 104.96
N THR A 34 11.49 50.90 105.13
CA THR A 34 10.93 51.84 104.15
C THR A 34 11.73 51.83 102.86
N HIS A 35 13.06 51.82 102.93
CA HIS A 35 13.92 51.70 101.75
C HIS A 35 13.72 50.37 101.02
N GLU A 36 13.65 49.26 101.75
CA GLU A 36 13.42 47.94 101.17
C GLU A 36 12.04 47.84 100.51
N LYS A 37 11.00 48.34 101.18
CA LYS A 37 9.66 48.45 100.60
C LYS A 37 9.65 49.28 99.31
N MET A 38 10.37 50.40 99.28
CA MET A 38 10.47 51.23 98.08
C MET A 38 11.20 50.51 96.95
N ALA A 39 12.29 49.78 97.25
CA ALA A 39 12.98 48.94 96.27
C ALA A 39 12.07 47.85 95.67
N TRP A 40 11.27 47.17 96.52
CA TRP A 40 10.27 46.20 96.06
C TRP A 40 9.16 46.83 95.22
N VAL A 41 8.71 48.04 95.56
CA VAL A 41 7.71 48.78 94.76
C VAL A 41 8.28 49.14 93.39
N GLU A 42 9.54 49.56 93.33
CA GLU A 42 10.23 49.90 92.09
C GLU A 42 10.47 48.66 91.21
N GLU A 43 10.92 47.56 91.80
CA GLU A 43 11.05 46.28 91.09
C GLU A 43 9.70 45.80 90.54
N ARG A 44 8.64 45.85 91.36
CA ARG A 44 7.27 45.51 90.93
C ARG A 44 6.80 46.38 89.77
N PHE A 45 7.14 47.68 89.79
CA PHE A 45 6.82 48.60 88.70
C PHE A 45 7.56 48.23 87.41
N THR A 46 8.86 47.91 87.49
CA THR A 46 9.64 47.49 86.30
C THR A 46 9.14 46.17 85.72
N LEU A 47 8.78 45.19 86.56
CA LEU A 47 8.22 43.91 86.11
C LEU A 47 6.87 44.10 85.44
N LYS A 48 6.02 45.00 85.97
CA LYS A 48 4.74 45.33 85.35
C LYS A 48 4.92 45.95 83.97
N ASN A 49 5.84 46.91 83.81
CA ASN A 49 6.14 47.50 82.49
C ASN A 49 6.66 46.44 81.49
N LYS A 50 7.50 45.51 81.94
CA LYS A 50 7.96 44.39 81.10
C LYS A 50 6.80 43.48 80.70
N TYR A 51 5.92 43.14 81.64
CA TYR A 51 4.72 42.33 81.39
C TYR A 51 3.79 42.99 80.37
N ASP A 52 3.51 44.30 80.52
CA ASP A 52 2.66 45.06 79.61
C ASP A 52 3.28 45.10 78.20
N THR A 53 4.61 45.31 78.11
CA THR A 53 5.35 45.28 76.83
C THR A 53 5.27 43.93 76.14
N ILE A 54 5.42 42.82 76.89
CA ILE A 54 5.31 41.47 76.33
C ILE A 54 3.88 41.21 75.87
N THR A 55 2.89 41.62 76.66
CA THR A 55 1.48 41.46 76.32
C THR A 55 1.13 42.17 75.00
N GLU A 56 1.61 43.41 74.82
CA GLU A 56 1.43 44.15 73.58
C GLU A 56 2.11 43.46 72.38
N LYS A 57 3.33 42.94 72.57
CA LYS A 57 4.04 42.18 71.51
C LYS A 57 3.31 40.89 71.15
N CYS A 58 2.78 40.15 72.14
CA CYS A 58 1.98 38.96 71.92
C CYS A 58 0.70 39.28 71.12
N ALA A 59 0.01 40.38 71.46
CA ALA A 59 -1.16 40.83 70.71
C ALA A 59 -0.82 41.16 69.25
N LYS A 60 0.26 41.92 69.01
CA LYS A 60 0.72 42.25 67.64
C LYS A 60 1.13 41.01 66.84
N MET A 61 1.77 40.03 67.47
CA MET A 61 2.09 38.76 66.79
C MET A 61 0.83 37.97 66.45
N ALA A 62 -0.15 37.90 67.35
CA ALA A 62 -1.42 37.22 67.08
C ALA A 62 -2.19 37.86 65.93
N GLU A 63 -2.15 39.20 65.79
CA GLU A 63 -2.72 39.90 64.64
C GLU A 63 -2.01 39.57 63.34
N LYS A 64 -0.67 39.59 63.33
CA LYS A 64 0.12 39.21 62.16
C LYS A 64 -0.14 37.76 61.75
N GLN A 65 -0.26 36.86 62.71
CA GLN A 65 -0.55 35.45 62.44
C GLN A 65 -1.94 35.29 61.80
N ARG A 66 -2.96 35.96 62.32
CA ARG A 66 -4.30 35.97 61.72
C ARG A 66 -4.29 36.56 60.29
N ALA A 67 -3.53 37.63 60.05
CA ALA A 67 -3.40 38.22 58.73
C ALA A 67 -2.76 37.25 57.72
N LEU A 68 -1.65 36.61 58.10
CA LEU A 68 -0.97 35.61 57.27
C LEU A 68 -1.84 34.37 57.00
N GLU A 69 -2.60 33.91 57.99
CA GLU A 69 -3.53 32.79 57.82
C GLU A 69 -4.67 33.13 56.83
N SER A 70 -5.18 34.36 56.88
CA SER A 70 -6.16 34.87 55.92
C SER A 70 -5.57 34.94 54.51
N GLU A 71 -4.36 35.47 54.36
CA GLU A 71 -3.69 35.58 53.07
C GLU A 71 -3.41 34.19 52.47
N ASN A 72 -2.88 33.25 53.27
CA ASN A 72 -2.63 31.87 52.86
C ASN A 72 -3.93 31.15 52.43
N ARG A 73 -5.06 31.45 53.07
CA ARG A 73 -6.37 30.93 52.64
C ARG A 73 -6.74 31.47 51.26
N GLY A 74 -6.59 32.77 51.03
CA GLY A 74 -6.84 33.39 49.73
C GLY A 74 -5.94 32.85 48.61
N TRP A 75 -4.66 32.57 48.91
CA TRP A 75 -3.75 31.93 47.98
C TRP A 75 -4.13 30.50 47.63
N ARG A 76 -4.54 29.69 48.62
CA ARG A 76 -5.07 28.33 48.38
C ARG A 76 -6.28 28.34 47.46
N GLU A 77 -7.25 29.22 47.72
CA GLU A 77 -8.44 29.33 46.87
C GLU A 77 -8.10 29.76 45.42
N LYS A 78 -7.16 30.69 45.26
CA LYS A 78 -6.65 31.07 43.93
C LYS A 78 -5.99 29.89 43.23
N TYR A 79 -5.15 29.15 43.93
CA TYR A 79 -4.47 27.96 43.40
C TYR A 79 -5.49 26.90 42.95
N ASP A 80 -6.49 26.60 43.79
CA ASP A 80 -7.52 25.60 43.47
C ASP A 80 -8.36 26.00 42.25
N ARG A 81 -8.70 27.30 42.10
CA ARG A 81 -9.40 27.79 40.90
C ARG A 81 -8.55 27.62 39.65
N LEU A 82 -7.29 28.04 39.71
CA LEU A 82 -6.38 27.98 38.58
C LEU A 82 -6.12 26.53 38.14
N ASN A 83 -6.02 25.62 39.12
CA ASN A 83 -5.85 24.20 38.86
C ASN A 83 -7.09 23.59 38.17
N LYS A 84 -8.31 23.97 38.59
CA LYS A 84 -9.55 23.55 37.92
C LYS A 84 -9.65 24.07 36.49
N GLU A 85 -9.27 25.33 36.26
CA GLU A 85 -9.23 25.90 34.91
C GLU A 85 -8.22 25.18 34.03
N HIS A 86 -7.02 24.91 34.55
CA HIS A 86 -5.98 24.18 33.83
C HIS A 86 -6.45 22.78 33.41
N GLU A 87 -7.07 22.01 34.33
CA GLU A 87 -7.62 20.69 33.99
C GLU A 87 -8.76 20.77 32.97
N ASN A 88 -9.61 21.82 33.04
CA ASN A 88 -10.64 22.05 32.03
C ASN A 88 -10.04 22.36 30.64
N TYR A 89 -9.02 23.22 30.57
CA TYR A 89 -8.32 23.49 29.32
C TYR A 89 -7.67 22.23 28.75
N LYS A 90 -6.98 21.46 29.59
CA LYS A 90 -6.36 20.20 29.21
C LYS A 90 -7.38 19.21 28.65
N ALA A 91 -8.54 19.09 29.28
CA ALA A 91 -9.64 18.24 28.79
C ALA A 91 -10.18 18.73 27.44
N LYS A 92 -10.41 20.05 27.27
CA LYS A 92 -10.84 20.64 25.99
C LYS A 92 -9.83 20.38 24.87
N THR A 93 -8.55 20.58 25.13
CA THR A 93 -7.48 20.34 24.16
C THR A 93 -7.41 18.86 23.76
N ALA A 94 -7.58 17.94 24.72
CA ALA A 94 -7.62 16.52 24.42
C ALA A 94 -8.77 16.16 23.46
N VAL A 95 -9.98 16.68 23.70
CA VAL A 95 -11.15 16.47 22.84
C VAL A 95 -10.91 17.02 21.43
N ILE A 96 -10.38 18.24 21.33
CA ILE A 96 -10.06 18.86 20.03
C ILE A 96 -9.05 18.01 19.25
N ASN A 97 -7.97 17.58 19.91
CA ASN A 97 -6.94 16.75 19.29
C ASN A 97 -7.50 15.41 18.82
N THR A 98 -8.35 14.76 19.61
CA THR A 98 -8.99 13.50 19.19
C THR A 98 -9.86 13.70 17.96
N ARG A 99 -10.65 14.78 17.90
CA ARG A 99 -11.50 15.09 16.75
C ARG A 99 -10.67 15.38 15.50
N GLN A 100 -9.63 16.22 15.62
CA GLN A 100 -8.75 16.55 14.49
C GLN A 100 -8.03 15.32 13.93
N ASN A 101 -7.57 14.42 14.80
CA ASN A 101 -6.94 13.17 14.36
C ASN A 101 -7.92 12.27 13.62
N GLN A 102 -9.18 12.20 14.08
CA GLN A 102 -10.22 11.42 13.40
C GLN A 102 -10.55 12.00 12.02
N GLU A 103 -10.77 13.32 11.92
CA GLU A 103 -11.05 14.02 10.65
C GLU A 103 -9.88 13.87 9.66
N LEU A 104 -8.63 13.91 10.14
CA LEU A 104 -7.45 13.68 9.30
C LEU A 104 -7.37 12.25 8.77
N GLU A 105 -7.74 11.25 9.58
CA GLU A 105 -7.72 9.86 9.14
C GLU A 105 -8.85 9.57 8.15
N GLU A 106 -10.05 10.12 8.37
CA GLU A 106 -11.14 10.07 7.39
C GLU A 106 -10.73 10.71 6.06
N ALA A 107 -10.10 11.90 6.08
CA ALA A 107 -9.60 12.54 4.87
C ALA A 107 -8.53 11.71 4.14
N ARG A 108 -7.64 11.03 4.88
CA ARG A 108 -6.63 10.12 4.30
C ARG A 108 -7.26 8.92 3.61
N THR A 109 -8.25 8.28 4.24
CA THR A 109 -8.95 7.14 3.65
C THR A 109 -9.70 7.53 2.37
N LEU A 110 -10.40 8.68 2.37
CA LEU A 110 -11.06 9.22 1.18
C LEU A 110 -10.06 9.52 0.06
N LEU A 111 -8.91 10.11 0.39
CA LEU A 111 -7.87 10.43 -0.60
C LEU A 111 -7.25 9.16 -1.20
N ALA A 112 -7.08 8.09 -0.43
CA ALA A 112 -6.63 6.79 -0.93
C ALA A 112 -7.65 6.20 -1.92
N ALA A 113 -8.94 6.17 -1.55
CA ALA A 113 -10.00 5.68 -2.42
C ALA A 113 -10.10 6.46 -3.74
N LEU A 114 -9.96 7.79 -3.69
CA LEU A 114 -9.94 8.62 -4.91
C LEU A 114 -8.74 8.33 -5.82
N ARG A 115 -7.57 8.01 -5.25
CA ARG A 115 -6.39 7.62 -6.04
C ARG A 115 -6.59 6.29 -6.74
N GLU A 116 -7.19 5.31 -6.06
CA GLU A 116 -7.51 4.01 -6.65
C GLU A 116 -8.53 4.16 -7.78
N ALA A 117 -9.61 4.90 -7.56
CA ALA A 117 -10.63 5.17 -8.59
C ALA A 117 -10.04 5.89 -9.81
N LEU A 118 -9.09 6.81 -9.61
CA LEU A 118 -8.41 7.49 -10.71
C LEU A 118 -7.51 6.51 -11.50
N ALA A 119 -6.77 5.64 -10.82
CA ALA A 119 -5.93 4.64 -11.46
C ALA A 119 -6.76 3.62 -12.27
N GLU A 120 -7.92 3.22 -11.77
CA GLU A 120 -8.87 2.37 -12.48
C GLU A 120 -9.40 3.06 -13.74
N LYS A 121 -9.80 4.33 -13.63
CA LYS A 121 -10.25 5.12 -14.77
C LYS A 121 -9.16 5.28 -15.84
N ASP A 122 -7.91 5.52 -15.44
CA ASP A 122 -6.77 5.63 -16.37
C ASP A 122 -6.50 4.31 -17.09
N ASN A 123 -6.63 3.16 -16.39
CA ASN A 123 -6.52 1.85 -17.01
C ASN A 123 -7.64 1.62 -18.05
N LEU A 124 -8.89 1.95 -17.71
CA LEU A 124 -10.01 1.86 -18.64
C LEU A 124 -9.83 2.74 -19.89
N ILE A 125 -9.32 3.97 -19.72
CA ILE A 125 -9.01 4.86 -20.85
C ILE A 125 -7.93 4.24 -21.75
N ARG A 126 -6.90 3.64 -21.15
CA ARG A 126 -5.82 2.97 -21.89
C ARG A 126 -6.35 1.77 -22.67
N GLU A 127 -7.16 0.93 -22.05
CA GLU A 127 -7.80 -0.22 -22.70
C GLU A 127 -8.70 0.23 -23.86
N MET A 128 -9.55 1.23 -23.63
CA MET A 128 -10.44 1.78 -24.66
C MET A 128 -9.67 2.40 -25.84
N ARG A 129 -8.51 3.02 -25.58
CA ARG A 129 -7.63 3.51 -26.66
C ARG A 129 -7.09 2.34 -27.49
N VAL A 130 -6.60 1.28 -26.85
CA VAL A 130 -6.08 0.10 -27.54
C VAL A 130 -7.18 -0.57 -28.37
N THR A 131 -8.39 -0.72 -27.84
CA THR A 131 -9.51 -1.30 -28.58
C THR A 131 -9.87 -0.44 -29.79
N LYS A 132 -9.93 0.88 -29.62
CA LYS A 132 -10.20 1.80 -30.73
C LYS A 132 -9.14 1.74 -31.82
N GLU A 133 -7.86 1.72 -31.45
CA GLU A 133 -6.75 1.56 -32.41
C GLU A 133 -6.86 0.25 -33.19
N VAL A 134 -7.24 -0.84 -32.53
CA VAL A 134 -7.49 -2.13 -33.18
C VAL A 134 -8.71 -2.08 -34.13
N ASP A 135 -9.81 -1.43 -33.71
CA ASP A 135 -10.99 -1.26 -34.54
C ASP A 135 -10.72 -0.38 -35.77
N ASP A 136 -10.00 0.71 -35.61
CA ASP A 136 -9.57 1.61 -36.69
C ASP A 136 -8.66 0.85 -37.68
N LEU A 137 -7.73 0.03 -37.18
CA LEU A 137 -6.89 -0.84 -38.02
C LEU A 137 -7.72 -1.90 -38.76
N ARG A 138 -8.70 -2.53 -38.09
CA ARG A 138 -9.61 -3.49 -38.71
C ARG A 138 -10.43 -2.82 -39.82
N ALA A 139 -10.95 -1.63 -39.58
CA ALA A 139 -11.68 -0.85 -40.58
C ALA A 139 -10.80 -0.49 -41.79
N CYS A 140 -9.55 -0.09 -41.57
CA CYS A 140 -8.58 0.17 -42.64
C CYS A 140 -8.28 -1.09 -43.45
N LEU A 141 -8.03 -2.22 -42.79
CA LEU A 141 -7.76 -3.51 -43.44
C LEU A 141 -8.96 -4.00 -44.25
N LEU A 142 -10.17 -3.90 -43.71
CA LEU A 142 -11.39 -4.22 -44.44
C LEU A 142 -11.57 -3.30 -45.64
N LYS A 143 -11.30 -2.00 -45.50
CA LYS A 143 -11.43 -1.06 -46.63
C LYS A 143 -10.46 -1.39 -47.78
N GLU A 144 -9.21 -1.69 -47.46
CA GLU A 144 -8.13 -1.85 -48.46
C GLU A 144 -8.00 -3.28 -49.00
N CYS A 145 -8.30 -4.29 -48.17
CA CYS A 145 -8.02 -5.69 -48.47
C CYS A 145 -9.27 -6.57 -48.61
N TYR A 146 -10.47 -6.09 -48.26
CA TYR A 146 -11.70 -6.86 -48.47
C TYR A 146 -12.16 -6.75 -49.92
N ASP A 147 -12.32 -7.89 -50.57
CA ASP A 147 -12.92 -7.95 -51.89
C ASP A 147 -14.44 -8.10 -51.76
N ARG A 148 -15.16 -7.03 -52.12
CA ARG A 148 -16.63 -7.01 -52.08
C ARG A 148 -17.29 -7.95 -53.08
N THR A 149 -16.57 -8.40 -54.11
CA THR A 149 -17.12 -9.30 -55.12
C THR A 149 -17.07 -10.76 -54.68
N THR A 150 -16.04 -11.14 -53.92
CA THR A 150 -15.85 -12.50 -53.43
C THR A 150 -16.22 -12.67 -51.95
N GLU A 151 -16.59 -11.57 -51.27
CA GLU A 151 -16.88 -11.49 -49.84
C GLU A 151 -15.76 -12.08 -48.97
N GLN A 152 -14.51 -11.91 -49.42
CA GLN A 152 -13.33 -12.54 -48.85
C GLN A 152 -12.19 -11.53 -48.70
N LEU A 153 -11.33 -11.74 -47.71
CA LEU A 153 -10.10 -10.95 -47.58
C LEU A 153 -9.08 -11.37 -48.63
N ASP A 154 -8.44 -10.42 -49.30
CA ASP A 154 -7.24 -10.67 -50.07
C ASP A 154 -6.07 -10.92 -49.10
N LEU A 155 -5.86 -12.20 -48.78
CA LEU A 155 -4.89 -12.66 -47.78
C LEU A 155 -3.45 -12.20 -48.09
N ILE A 156 -3.10 -12.03 -49.37
CA ILE A 156 -1.79 -11.57 -49.80
C ILE A 156 -1.65 -10.07 -49.53
N LYS A 157 -2.68 -9.28 -49.85
CA LYS A 157 -2.70 -7.85 -49.50
C LYS A 157 -2.67 -7.63 -47.99
N VAL A 158 -3.44 -8.41 -47.22
CA VAL A 158 -3.43 -8.36 -45.75
C VAL A 158 -2.01 -8.61 -45.22
N PHE A 159 -1.35 -9.67 -45.67
CA PHE A 159 0.02 -9.99 -45.26
C PHE A 159 1.00 -8.85 -45.57
N ASN A 160 0.99 -8.36 -46.81
CA ASN A 160 1.90 -7.30 -47.25
C ASN A 160 1.63 -5.97 -46.52
N TYR A 161 0.37 -5.64 -46.23
CA TYR A 161 0.00 -4.47 -45.45
C TYR A 161 0.47 -4.59 -43.99
N CYS A 162 0.25 -5.73 -43.35
CA CYS A 162 0.68 -5.98 -41.97
C CYS A 162 2.21 -5.93 -41.85
N LYS A 163 2.92 -6.54 -42.80
CA LYS A 163 4.39 -6.52 -42.86
C LYS A 163 4.93 -5.10 -43.04
N LYS A 164 4.35 -4.31 -43.95
CA LYS A 164 4.75 -2.92 -44.21
C LYS A 164 4.54 -2.02 -42.98
N ASN A 165 3.45 -2.22 -42.25
CA ASN A 165 3.07 -1.40 -41.09
C ASN A 165 3.51 -1.99 -39.74
N ARG A 166 4.27 -3.09 -39.73
CA ARG A 166 4.74 -3.80 -38.53
C ARG A 166 3.61 -4.12 -37.53
N ILE A 167 2.47 -4.56 -38.06
CA ILE A 167 1.30 -4.92 -37.26
C ILE A 167 1.57 -6.25 -36.54
N SER A 168 1.25 -6.31 -35.25
CA SER A 168 1.38 -7.53 -34.45
C SER A 168 0.48 -8.66 -34.95
N VAL A 169 1.00 -9.89 -34.94
CA VAL A 169 0.28 -11.13 -35.33
C VAL A 169 -1.00 -11.32 -34.50
N ASN A 170 -1.06 -10.83 -33.26
CA ASN A 170 -2.25 -10.94 -32.41
C ASN A 170 -3.42 -10.09 -32.92
N VAL A 171 -3.14 -8.88 -33.42
CA VAL A 171 -4.15 -8.00 -34.03
C VAL A 171 -4.65 -8.62 -35.34
N LEU A 172 -3.72 -9.17 -36.13
CA LEU A 172 -4.02 -9.86 -37.38
C LEU A 172 -4.96 -11.07 -37.17
N LYS A 173 -4.75 -11.89 -36.14
CA LYS A 173 -5.64 -13.02 -35.82
C LYS A 173 -7.09 -12.58 -35.65
N GLY A 174 -7.35 -11.48 -34.93
CA GLY A 174 -8.71 -10.96 -34.73
C GLY A 174 -9.38 -10.43 -36.01
N VAL A 175 -8.60 -9.99 -36.99
CA VAL A 175 -9.13 -9.65 -38.32
C VAL A 175 -9.48 -10.92 -39.08
N LEU A 176 -8.57 -11.90 -39.10
CA LEU A 176 -8.72 -13.17 -39.82
C LEU A 176 -9.83 -14.07 -39.25
N THR A 177 -10.23 -13.93 -37.99
CA THR A 177 -11.39 -14.66 -37.45
C THR A 177 -12.70 -14.33 -38.17
N SER A 178 -12.77 -13.20 -38.87
CA SER A 178 -13.94 -12.83 -39.70
C SER A 178 -13.94 -13.53 -41.06
N ASP A 179 -12.83 -14.17 -41.44
CA ASP A 179 -12.69 -14.86 -42.71
C ASP A 179 -13.12 -16.33 -42.56
N HIS A 180 -14.33 -16.62 -43.04
CA HIS A 180 -14.96 -17.92 -42.87
C HIS A 180 -14.76 -18.85 -44.07
N ARG A 181 -13.77 -18.60 -44.95
CA ARG A 181 -13.55 -19.46 -46.11
C ARG A 181 -13.21 -20.89 -45.69
N ALA A 182 -13.90 -21.85 -46.30
CA ALA A 182 -13.59 -23.27 -46.14
C ALA A 182 -12.48 -23.73 -47.10
N THR A 183 -12.41 -23.13 -48.28
CA THR A 183 -11.44 -23.49 -49.32
C THR A 183 -10.59 -22.30 -49.70
N LEU A 184 -9.28 -22.50 -49.77
CA LEU A 184 -8.31 -21.48 -50.17
C LEU A 184 -7.54 -21.92 -51.43
N THR A 185 -7.63 -21.13 -52.48
CA THR A 185 -6.82 -21.32 -53.69
C THR A 185 -5.63 -20.38 -53.66
N LEU A 186 -4.43 -20.93 -53.51
CA LEU A 186 -3.18 -20.17 -53.49
C LEU A 186 -2.60 -20.02 -54.90
N PRO A 187 -2.08 -18.84 -55.27
CA PRO A 187 -1.49 -18.63 -56.57
C PRO A 187 -0.18 -19.43 -56.72
N LYS A 188 0.06 -19.96 -57.93
CA LYS A 188 1.29 -20.73 -58.24
C LYS A 188 2.59 -19.92 -58.09
N LYS A 189 2.50 -18.60 -58.10
CA LYS A 189 3.63 -17.67 -57.96
C LYS A 189 3.62 -16.96 -56.60
N LEU A 190 3.16 -17.64 -55.55
CA LEU A 190 3.04 -17.05 -54.20
C LEU A 190 4.37 -16.44 -53.74
N ASP A 191 5.50 -17.11 -53.98
CA ASP A 191 6.84 -16.65 -53.58
C ASP A 191 7.15 -15.24 -54.12
N SER A 192 6.72 -14.94 -55.34
CA SER A 192 6.91 -13.60 -55.94
C SER A 192 5.98 -12.53 -55.37
N LEU A 193 4.84 -12.92 -54.79
CA LEU A 193 3.80 -12.01 -54.29
C LEU A 193 4.00 -11.65 -52.81
N VAL A 194 4.54 -12.57 -52.02
CA VAL A 194 4.82 -12.34 -50.59
C VAL A 194 6.32 -12.14 -50.30
N GLY A 195 7.20 -12.54 -51.23
CA GLY A 195 8.65 -12.59 -51.06
C GLY A 195 9.10 -13.97 -50.58
N GLU A 196 10.16 -14.50 -51.20
CA GLU A 196 10.66 -15.87 -50.98
C GLU A 196 10.95 -16.17 -49.50
N ASP A 197 11.63 -15.26 -48.81
CA ASP A 197 11.95 -15.39 -47.37
C ASP A 197 10.73 -15.28 -46.44
N SER A 198 9.57 -14.89 -46.97
CA SER A 198 8.37 -14.55 -46.19
C SER A 198 7.21 -15.52 -46.40
N VAL A 199 7.39 -16.52 -47.26
CA VAL A 199 6.39 -17.56 -47.53
C VAL A 199 6.05 -18.33 -46.25
N LYS A 200 7.06 -18.68 -45.45
CA LYS A 200 6.86 -19.34 -44.16
C LYS A 200 6.01 -18.49 -43.21
N GLU A 201 6.38 -17.22 -43.06
CA GLU A 201 5.65 -16.29 -42.18
C GLU A 201 4.20 -16.10 -42.65
N PHE A 202 3.96 -16.06 -43.96
CA PHE A 202 2.61 -16.03 -44.53
C PHE A 202 1.78 -17.25 -44.13
N PHE A 203 2.34 -18.46 -44.23
CA PHE A 203 1.62 -19.66 -43.82
C PHE A 203 1.32 -19.69 -42.31
N ASP A 204 2.30 -19.30 -41.49
CA ASP A 204 2.15 -19.31 -40.03
C ASP A 204 1.19 -18.23 -39.52
N ALA A 205 1.29 -17.02 -40.04
CA ALA A 205 0.53 -15.87 -39.56
C ALA A 205 -0.87 -15.75 -40.19
N ILE A 206 -1.02 -16.13 -41.46
CA ILE A 206 -2.27 -15.95 -42.21
C ILE A 206 -3.01 -17.27 -42.34
N VAL A 207 -2.43 -18.24 -43.04
CA VAL A 207 -3.17 -19.45 -43.45
C VAL A 207 -3.54 -20.32 -42.24
N ALA A 208 -2.61 -20.50 -41.29
CA ALA A 208 -2.88 -21.25 -40.07
C ALA A 208 -3.92 -20.57 -39.15
N ALA A 209 -4.05 -19.24 -39.24
CA ALA A 209 -4.98 -18.45 -38.43
C ALA A 209 -6.42 -18.47 -38.95
N LEU A 210 -6.67 -18.98 -40.16
CA LEU A 210 -8.02 -19.10 -40.71
C LEU A 210 -8.84 -20.13 -39.89
N PRO A 211 -10.00 -19.75 -39.32
CA PRO A 211 -10.74 -20.60 -38.38
C PRO A 211 -11.37 -21.82 -39.05
N ASN A 212 -11.91 -21.65 -40.25
CA ASN A 212 -12.73 -22.66 -40.92
C ASN A 212 -12.04 -23.33 -42.11
N LEU A 213 -10.72 -23.16 -42.26
CA LEU A 213 -10.00 -23.68 -43.42
C LEU A 213 -10.00 -25.21 -43.43
N GLN A 214 -10.63 -25.80 -44.44
CA GLN A 214 -10.76 -27.24 -44.65
C GLN A 214 -9.92 -27.72 -45.83
N SER A 215 -9.78 -26.91 -46.88
CA SER A 215 -9.10 -27.33 -48.11
C SER A 215 -8.20 -26.25 -48.69
N ILE A 216 -7.01 -26.63 -49.15
CA ILE A 216 -6.08 -25.75 -49.88
C ILE A 216 -5.78 -26.34 -51.26
N THR A 217 -5.79 -25.50 -52.29
CA THR A 217 -5.38 -25.89 -53.65
C THR A 217 -4.41 -24.88 -54.28
N GLY A 218 -3.74 -25.26 -55.37
CA GLY A 218 -2.94 -24.33 -56.20
C GLY A 218 -1.44 -24.41 -55.98
N TYR A 219 -0.90 -23.62 -55.03
CA TYR A 219 0.55 -23.36 -54.86
C TYR A 219 1.45 -24.61 -54.88
N PHE A 220 1.10 -25.66 -54.13
CA PHE A 220 1.88 -26.89 -54.09
C PHE A 220 1.67 -27.76 -55.33
N LYS A 221 2.76 -28.34 -55.85
CA LYS A 221 2.73 -29.16 -57.08
C LYS A 221 2.19 -30.57 -56.87
N SER A 222 2.25 -31.08 -55.63
CA SER A 222 1.85 -32.44 -55.26
C SER A 222 1.77 -32.57 -53.73
N VAL A 223 1.08 -33.61 -53.22
CA VAL A 223 1.06 -33.91 -51.78
C VAL A 223 2.46 -34.08 -51.20
N ARG A 224 3.36 -34.74 -51.94
CA ARG A 224 4.78 -34.86 -51.60
C ARG A 224 5.47 -33.49 -51.49
N ASP A 225 5.19 -32.57 -52.39
CA ASP A 225 5.78 -31.23 -52.39
C ASP A 225 5.39 -30.46 -51.11
N CYS A 226 4.11 -30.51 -50.73
CA CYS A 226 3.61 -29.95 -49.47
C CYS A 226 4.25 -30.61 -48.24
N TYR A 227 4.34 -31.95 -48.22
CA TYR A 227 4.97 -32.69 -47.12
C TYR A 227 6.46 -32.35 -46.95
N THR A 228 7.21 -32.22 -48.05
CA THR A 228 8.63 -31.84 -48.00
C THR A 228 8.79 -30.47 -47.35
N GLN A 229 7.95 -29.50 -47.70
CA GLN A 229 7.99 -28.17 -47.09
C GLN A 229 7.58 -28.20 -45.60
N TYR A 230 6.63 -29.06 -45.23
CA TYR A 230 6.28 -29.29 -43.82
C TYR A 230 7.47 -29.85 -43.03
N LYS A 231 8.17 -30.87 -43.56
CA LYS A 231 9.35 -31.45 -42.90
C LYS A 231 10.53 -30.50 -42.80
N GLN A 232 10.64 -29.54 -43.71
CA GLN A 232 11.62 -28.46 -43.64
C GLN A 232 11.22 -27.35 -42.66
N GLY A 233 10.01 -27.40 -42.08
CA GLY A 233 9.51 -26.37 -41.16
C GLY A 233 9.13 -25.06 -41.87
N ASN A 234 8.88 -25.10 -43.19
CA ASN A 234 8.43 -23.96 -43.99
C ASN A 234 6.91 -23.83 -44.03
N VAL A 235 6.21 -24.92 -43.71
CA VAL A 235 4.76 -25.00 -43.75
C VAL A 235 4.26 -25.61 -42.43
N PRO A 236 3.26 -25.01 -41.75
CA PRO A 236 2.70 -25.56 -40.53
C PRO A 236 1.84 -26.79 -40.82
N ARG A 237 1.69 -27.68 -39.82
CA ARG A 237 0.91 -28.92 -39.93
C ARG A 237 -0.52 -28.69 -40.44
N LYS A 238 -1.19 -27.63 -39.97
CA LYS A 238 -2.55 -27.28 -40.39
C LYS A 238 -2.69 -27.03 -41.90
N VAL A 239 -1.64 -26.48 -42.54
CA VAL A 239 -1.62 -26.29 -44.00
C VAL A 239 -1.43 -27.61 -44.73
N LEU A 240 -0.60 -28.52 -44.20
CA LEU A 240 -0.47 -29.88 -44.74
C LEU A 240 -1.80 -30.63 -44.66
N GLU A 241 -2.48 -30.58 -43.51
CA GLU A 241 -3.78 -31.20 -43.29
C GLU A 241 -4.82 -30.67 -44.28
N ALA A 242 -4.95 -29.35 -44.41
CA ALA A 242 -5.90 -28.74 -45.34
C ALA A 242 -5.56 -29.02 -46.81
N TYR A 243 -4.28 -29.08 -47.19
CA TYR A 243 -3.91 -29.45 -48.55
C TYR A 243 -4.22 -30.93 -48.85
N CYS A 244 -3.95 -31.84 -47.91
CA CYS A 244 -4.26 -33.26 -48.04
C CYS A 244 -5.76 -33.53 -48.08
N ALA A 245 -6.57 -32.80 -47.29
CA ALA A 245 -8.02 -32.90 -47.32
C ALA A 245 -8.63 -32.55 -48.69
N GLY A 246 -7.94 -31.72 -49.49
CA GLY A 246 -8.32 -31.41 -50.88
C GLY A 246 -8.03 -32.53 -51.89
N TYR A 247 -7.43 -33.65 -51.49
CA TYR A 247 -7.14 -34.77 -52.37
C TYR A 247 -8.42 -35.56 -52.71
N GLY A 248 -8.93 -35.34 -53.92
CA GLY A 248 -10.23 -35.87 -54.35
C GLY A 248 -10.21 -37.24 -55.03
N ARG A 249 -9.19 -38.07 -54.83
CA ARG A 249 -9.09 -39.40 -55.47
C ARG A 249 -9.21 -40.52 -54.44
N PRO A 250 -9.94 -41.61 -54.75
CA PRO A 250 -10.09 -42.74 -53.85
C PRO A 250 -8.87 -43.64 -53.77
N THR A 251 -7.98 -43.54 -54.77
CA THR A 251 -6.77 -44.35 -54.86
C THR A 251 -5.55 -43.44 -54.79
N TYR A 252 -4.60 -43.81 -53.91
CA TYR A 252 -3.32 -43.14 -53.79
C TYR A 252 -2.20 -43.98 -54.42
N GLU A 253 -1.62 -43.48 -55.51
CA GLU A 253 -0.55 -44.19 -56.21
C GLU A 253 0.82 -43.86 -55.62
N LEU A 254 1.52 -44.89 -55.16
CA LEU A 254 2.92 -44.83 -54.77
C LEU A 254 3.78 -45.32 -55.94
N SER A 255 4.38 -44.38 -56.66
CA SER A 255 5.23 -44.68 -57.81
C SER A 255 6.72 -44.77 -57.43
N CYS A 256 7.49 -45.50 -58.22
CA CYS A 256 8.96 -45.58 -58.06
C CYS A 256 9.63 -44.19 -58.11
N LYS A 257 9.07 -43.25 -58.89
CA LYS A 257 9.54 -41.85 -58.96
C LYS A 257 9.34 -41.12 -57.63
N LEU A 258 8.20 -41.33 -56.95
CA LEU A 258 7.91 -40.75 -55.64
C LEU A 258 8.89 -41.29 -54.58
N VAL A 259 9.08 -42.61 -54.55
CA VAL A 259 10.01 -43.28 -53.61
C VAL A 259 11.44 -42.77 -53.77
N ARG A 260 11.95 -42.71 -55.01
CA ARG A 260 13.29 -42.17 -55.30
C ARG A 260 13.40 -40.70 -54.90
N SER A 261 12.38 -39.89 -55.21
CA SER A 261 12.37 -38.47 -54.85
C SER A 261 12.40 -38.25 -53.33
N LEU A 262 11.67 -39.05 -52.54
CA LEU A 262 11.70 -38.97 -51.08
C LEU A 262 13.08 -39.33 -50.54
N GLY A 263 13.67 -40.43 -51.06
CA GLY A 263 15.02 -40.86 -50.70
C GLY A 263 16.09 -39.80 -51.01
N SER A 264 16.02 -39.15 -52.17
CA SER A 264 16.93 -38.04 -52.52
C SER A 264 16.81 -36.83 -51.58
N SER A 265 15.64 -36.61 -50.99
CA SER A 265 15.41 -35.57 -49.97
C SER A 265 15.71 -36.05 -48.53
N LYS A 266 16.29 -37.25 -48.36
CA LYS A 266 16.56 -37.89 -47.05
C LYS A 266 15.29 -38.10 -46.21
N LEU A 267 14.14 -38.27 -46.86
CA LEU A 267 12.86 -38.51 -46.19
C LEU A 267 12.52 -40.01 -46.22
N SER A 268 12.01 -40.52 -45.10
CA SER A 268 11.54 -41.91 -45.00
C SER A 268 10.20 -42.08 -45.72
N VAL A 269 10.09 -43.11 -46.55
CA VAL A 269 8.83 -43.50 -47.20
C VAL A 269 7.80 -43.93 -46.16
N SER A 270 8.22 -44.67 -45.14
CA SER A 270 7.34 -45.12 -44.04
C SER A 270 6.76 -43.95 -43.25
N GLU A 271 7.60 -42.96 -42.94
CA GLU A 271 7.20 -41.74 -42.24
C GLU A 271 6.27 -40.87 -43.10
N TYR A 272 6.57 -40.77 -44.40
CA TYR A 272 5.71 -40.07 -45.36
C TYR A 272 4.30 -40.66 -45.38
N LEU A 273 4.19 -41.98 -45.57
CA LEU A 273 2.90 -42.66 -45.69
C LEU A 273 2.09 -42.60 -44.39
N SER A 274 2.73 -42.86 -43.26
CA SER A 274 2.07 -42.75 -41.93
C SER A 274 1.65 -41.33 -41.58
N THR A 275 2.31 -40.30 -42.11
CA THR A 275 1.90 -38.90 -41.89
C THR A 275 0.80 -38.47 -42.86
N VAL A 276 0.92 -38.82 -44.14
CA VAL A 276 0.08 -38.28 -45.22
C VAL A 276 -1.21 -39.07 -45.40
N LEU A 277 -1.16 -40.41 -45.40
CA LEU A 277 -2.36 -41.23 -45.67
C LEU A 277 -3.53 -40.94 -44.71
N PRO A 278 -3.31 -40.78 -43.38
CA PRO A 278 -4.39 -40.41 -42.46
C PRO A 278 -5.05 -39.06 -42.76
N LEU A 279 -4.38 -38.19 -43.50
CA LEU A 279 -4.85 -36.85 -43.86
C LEU A 279 -5.59 -36.82 -45.22
N LEU A 280 -5.70 -37.96 -45.91
CA LEU A 280 -6.36 -38.10 -47.20
C LEU A 280 -7.73 -38.78 -47.00
N PRO A 281 -8.80 -38.04 -46.64
CA PRO A 281 -10.07 -38.63 -46.18
C PRO A 281 -10.80 -39.46 -47.24
N GLN A 282 -10.49 -39.26 -48.54
CA GLN A 282 -11.13 -40.00 -49.62
C GLN A 282 -10.36 -41.27 -50.01
N VAL A 283 -9.10 -41.42 -49.59
CA VAL A 283 -8.26 -42.54 -50.00
C VAL A 283 -8.68 -43.80 -49.25
N THR A 284 -9.10 -44.81 -50.02
CA THR A 284 -9.48 -46.14 -49.53
C THR A 284 -8.54 -47.23 -50.04
N GLU A 285 -7.74 -46.92 -51.06
CA GLU A 285 -6.81 -47.86 -51.69
C GLU A 285 -5.44 -47.19 -51.91
N VAL A 286 -4.36 -47.92 -51.62
CA VAL A 286 -2.98 -47.51 -51.96
C VAL A 286 -2.44 -48.49 -52.99
N THR A 287 -2.11 -47.99 -54.19
CA THR A 287 -1.56 -48.79 -55.27
C THR A 287 -0.05 -48.62 -55.36
N LEU A 288 0.67 -49.74 -55.42
CA LEU A 288 2.12 -49.76 -55.59
C LEU A 288 2.45 -49.93 -57.06
N TYR A 289 2.99 -48.88 -57.71
CA TYR A 289 3.34 -48.92 -59.13
C TYR A 289 4.86 -48.93 -59.33
N GLU A 290 5.38 -50.05 -59.83
CA GLU A 290 6.80 -50.27 -60.14
C GLU A 290 7.76 -49.95 -58.97
N THR A 291 7.34 -50.11 -57.71
CA THR A 291 8.15 -49.71 -56.54
C THR A 291 9.11 -50.80 -56.05
N ASN A 292 10.23 -50.39 -55.45
CA ASN A 292 11.18 -51.28 -54.76
C ASN A 292 10.87 -51.41 -53.24
N ILE A 293 9.63 -51.17 -52.82
CA ILE A 293 9.25 -51.24 -51.41
C ILE A 293 9.13 -52.71 -51.02
N THR A 294 9.97 -53.14 -50.08
CA THR A 294 10.04 -54.53 -49.62
C THR A 294 9.38 -54.77 -48.27
N THR A 295 8.96 -53.71 -47.55
CA THR A 295 8.29 -53.81 -46.25
C THR A 295 7.01 -52.97 -46.20
N LEU A 296 6.01 -53.47 -45.46
CA LEU A 296 4.70 -52.85 -45.26
C LEU A 296 4.53 -52.29 -43.84
N ASP A 297 5.65 -51.97 -43.17
CA ASP A 297 5.66 -51.55 -41.76
C ASP A 297 4.83 -50.28 -41.49
N TRP A 298 4.65 -49.45 -42.52
CA TRP A 298 3.80 -48.26 -42.49
C TRP A 298 2.30 -48.57 -42.43
N CYS A 299 1.85 -49.75 -42.87
CA CYS A 299 0.44 -50.17 -42.79
C CYS A 299 -0.02 -50.30 -41.33
N ALA A 300 0.87 -50.75 -40.44
CA ALA A 300 0.56 -50.90 -39.02
C ALA A 300 0.38 -49.55 -38.29
N ALA A 301 0.87 -48.45 -38.87
CA ALA A 301 0.77 -47.10 -38.33
C ALA A 301 -0.46 -46.32 -38.84
N LEU A 302 -1.28 -46.93 -39.70
CA LEU A 302 -2.50 -46.31 -40.21
C LEU A 302 -3.63 -46.42 -39.16
N PRO A 303 -4.45 -45.37 -39.00
CA PRO A 303 -5.62 -45.43 -38.13
C PRO A 303 -6.59 -46.49 -38.68
N THR A 304 -7.02 -47.39 -37.79
CA THR A 304 -8.08 -48.39 -38.03
C THR A 304 -9.47 -47.79 -38.00
#